data_AF-A0A7C4VAY9-F1
#
_entry.id   AF-A0A7C4VAY9-F1
#
_cell.length_a   1.000
_cell.length_b   1.000
_cell.length_c   1.000
_cell.angle_alpha   90.00
_cell.angle_beta   90.00
_cell.angle_gamma   90.00
#
_symmetry.space_group_name_H-M   'P 1'
#
loop_
_entity.id
_entity.type
_entity.pdbx_description
1 polymer ?
#
loop_
_entity_poly.entity_id
_entity_poly.type
_entity_poly.pdbx_seq_one_letter_code
_entity_poly.pdbx_strand_id
1 'polypeptide(L)' 'MKRKVSRFKRVSVSKRFKNRFQKFYYTHRPDLNKSRRSSYEAKKKKGICVKCKLKALKTSIFCTKHLRLSRVYNRRR' A
#
# COMPACT_ATOMS: atom_id res chain seq x y z
N MET A 1 -38.60 12.21 14.39
CA MET A 1 -37.44 12.64 15.22
C MET A 1 -36.25 12.96 14.32
N LYS A 2 -35.88 14.23 14.14
CA LYS A 2 -34.73 14.63 13.31
C LYS A 2 -33.44 14.52 14.13
N ARG A 3 -32.59 13.52 13.88
CA ARG A 3 -31.28 13.37 14.54
C ARG A 3 -30.42 14.59 14.19
N LYS A 4 -30.14 15.46 15.16
CA LYS A 4 -29.15 16.54 15.05
C LYS A 4 -27.79 15.87 14.83
N VAL A 5 -27.30 15.91 13.58
CA VAL A 5 -25.95 15.43 13.26
C VAL A 5 -24.98 16.37 13.95
N SER A 6 -24.33 15.89 15.02
CA SER A 6 -23.35 16.63 15.78
C SER A 6 -22.30 17.20 14.83
N ARG A 7 -22.18 18.54 14.81
CA ARG A 7 -21.20 19.30 14.02
C ARG A 7 -19.82 18.67 14.23
N PHE A 8 -19.33 17.94 13.23
CA PHE A 8 -18.03 17.29 13.31
C PHE A 8 -16.96 18.33 13.63
N LYS A 9 -16.44 18.29 14.85
CA LYS A 9 -15.36 19.15 15.32
C LYS A 9 -14.15 18.83 14.44
N ARG A 10 -13.75 19.78 13.59
CA ARG A 10 -12.59 19.64 12.70
C ARG A 10 -11.35 19.54 13.59
N VAL A 11 -10.84 18.33 13.81
CA VAL A 11 -9.57 18.11 14.52
C VAL A 11 -8.48 18.76 13.67
N SER A 12 -7.90 19.84 14.19
CA SER A 12 -6.81 20.55 13.53
C SER A 12 -5.64 19.58 13.36
N VAL A 13 -5.26 19.33 12.11
CA VAL A 13 -4.09 18.52 11.81
C VAL A 13 -2.89 19.33 12.26
N SER A 14 -2.12 18.81 13.21
CA SER A 14 -0.85 19.41 13.67
C SER A 14 -0.01 19.84 12.46
N LYS A 15 0.65 21.01 12.51
CA LYS A 15 1.48 21.59 11.42
C LYS A 15 2.46 20.60 10.75
N ARG A 16 2.80 19.49 11.41
CA ARG A 16 3.69 18.42 10.92
C ARG A 16 3.14 17.56 9.78
N PHE A 17 1.82 17.47 9.58
CA PHE A 17 1.22 16.60 8.55
C PHE A 17 0.13 17.33 7.77
N LYS A 18 0.06 17.15 6.45
CA LYS A 18 -0.90 17.88 5.59
C LYS A 18 -2.35 17.39 5.77
N ASN A 19 -2.55 16.14 6.18
CA ASN A 19 -3.87 15.57 6.41
C ASN A 19 -3.83 14.34 7.33
N ARG A 20 -5.02 13.85 7.74
CA ARG A 20 -5.17 12.68 8.61
C ARG A 20 -4.56 11.39 8.03
N PHE A 21 -4.56 11.24 6.71
CA PHE A 21 -4.01 10.05 6.05
C PHE A 21 -2.48 10.03 6.10
N GLN A 22 -1.84 11.19 5.92
CA GLN A 22 -0.39 11.33 6.12
C GLN A 22 -0.01 11.02 7.56
N LYS A 23 -0.74 11.60 8.53
CA LYS A 23 -0.50 11.31 9.95
C LYS A 23 -0.58 9.80 10.19
N PHE A 24 -1.68 9.16 9.78
CA PHE A 24 -1.86 7.71 9.91
C PHE A 24 -0.72 6.91 9.26
N TYR A 25 -0.36 7.23 8.02
CA TYR A 25 0.71 6.53 7.30
C TYR A 25 2.04 6.57 8.05
N TYR A 26 2.44 7.74 8.55
CA TYR A 26 3.72 7.90 9.23
C TYR A 26 3.70 7.31 10.64
N THR A 27 2.59 7.44 11.38
CA THR A 27 2.44 6.87 12.72
C THR A 27 2.48 5.34 12.70
N HIS A 28 1.85 4.71 11.69
CA HIS A 28 1.75 3.25 11.58
C HIS A 28 2.70 2.65 10.54
N ARG A 29 3.68 3.42 10.05
CA ARG A 29 4.60 3.00 8.99
C ARG A 29 5.31 1.67 9.29
N PRO A 30 5.83 1.41 10.50
CA PRO A 30 6.51 0.15 10.82
C PRO A 30 5.59 -1.06 10.63
N ASP A 31 4.36 -0.98 11.15
CA ASP A 31 3.38 -2.07 11.08
C ASP A 31 2.88 -2.29 9.66
N LEU A 32 2.60 -1.21 8.93
CA LEU A 32 2.23 -1.27 7.52
C LEU A 32 3.34 -1.94 6.70
N ASN A 33 4.61 -1.62 6.98
CA ASN A 33 5.73 -2.25 6.30
C ASN A 33 5.89 -3.72 6.68
N LYS A 34 5.70 -4.07 7.96
CA LYS A 34 5.75 -5.46 8.44
C LYS A 34 4.66 -6.31 7.76
N SER A 35 3.43 -5.82 7.73
CA SER A 35 2.29 -6.45 7.04
C SER A 35 2.52 -6.59 5.53
N ARG A 36 3.10 -5.56 4.90
CA ARG A 36 3.45 -5.63 3.48
C ARG A 36 4.53 -6.68 3.20
N ARG A 37 5.57 -6.76 4.04
CA ARG A 37 6.65 -7.77 3.91
C ARG A 37 6.13 -9.19 4.13
N SER A 38 5.28 -9.42 5.13
CA SER A 38 4.70 -10.74 5.35
C SER A 38 3.82 -11.18 4.18
N SER A 39 2.98 -10.28 3.65
CA SER A 39 2.20 -10.57 2.45
C SER A 39 3.08 -10.82 1.22
N TYR A 40 4.20 -10.10 1.10
CA TYR A 40 5.14 -10.28 0.00
C TYR A 40 5.77 -11.67 0.01
N GLU A 41 6.32 -12.09 1.15
CA GLU A 41 6.94 -13.41 1.29
C GLU A 41 5.93 -14.54 1.11
N ALA A 42 4.71 -14.38 1.65
CA ALA A 42 3.64 -15.34 1.46
C ALA A 42 3.26 -15.51 -0.03
N LYS A 43 3.15 -14.41 -0.78
CA LYS A 43 2.85 -14.46 -2.21
C LYS A 43 4.00 -15.06 -3.02
N LYS A 44 5.24 -14.68 -2.71
CA LYS A 44 6.45 -15.23 -3.33
C LYS A 44 6.49 -16.75 -3.19
N LYS A 45 6.31 -17.28 -1.96
CA LYS A 45 6.29 -18.73 -1.71
C LYS A 45 5.17 -19.47 -2.46
N LYS A 46 4.01 -18.83 -2.64
CA LYS A 46 2.85 -19.39 -3.37
C LYS A 46 2.94 -19.24 -4.89
N GLY A 47 4.01 -18.64 -5.43
CA GLY A 47 4.10 -18.35 -6.87
C GLY A 47 3.04 -17.34 -7.35
N ILE A 48 2.60 -16.44 -6.47
CA ILE A 48 1.63 -15.37 -6.77
C ILE A 48 2.39 -14.05 -6.95
N CYS A 49 1.99 -13.26 -7.92
CA CYS A 49 2.56 -11.94 -8.18
C CYS A 49 2.43 -11.05 -6.94
N VAL A 50 3.55 -10.52 -6.44
CA VAL A 50 3.56 -9.72 -5.20
C VAL A 50 2.71 -8.44 -5.29
N LYS A 51 2.54 -7.87 -6.49
CA LYS A 51 1.73 -6.65 -6.74
C LYS A 51 0.25 -6.90 -7.01
N CYS A 52 -0.15 -8.10 -7.40
CA CYS A 52 -1.57 -8.42 -7.64
C CYS A 52 -1.96 -9.80 -7.11
N LYS A 53 -2.98 -10.43 -7.70
CA LYS A 53 -3.43 -11.79 -7.35
C LYS A 53 -3.18 -12.80 -8.48
N LEU A 54 -2.58 -12.36 -9.59
CA LEU A 54 -2.26 -13.23 -10.73
C LEU A 54 -1.05 -14.09 -10.42
N LYS A 55 -0.92 -15.23 -11.12
CA LYS A 55 0.23 -16.12 -11.02
C LYS A 55 1.53 -15.39 -11.42
N ALA A 56 2.59 -15.63 -10.67
CA ALA A 56 3.93 -15.14 -10.96
C ALA A 56 4.58 -16.00 -12.07
N LEU A 57 5.57 -15.43 -12.76
CA LEU A 57 6.36 -16.17 -13.74
C LEU A 57 7.35 -17.10 -13.01
N LYS A 58 7.72 -18.24 -13.61
CA LYS A 58 8.70 -19.16 -13.00
C LYS A 58 10.03 -18.48 -12.65
N THR A 59 10.44 -17.51 -13.46
CA THR A 59 11.70 -16.78 -13.32
C THR A 59 11.55 -15.44 -12.59
N SER A 60 10.36 -15.08 -12.10
CA SER A 60 10.13 -13.76 -11.49
C SER A 60 9.01 -13.75 -10.46
N ILE A 61 9.16 -12.93 -9.42
CA ILE A 61 8.13 -12.63 -8.41
C ILE A 61 6.92 -11.84 -8.94
N PHE A 62 6.97 -11.39 -10.20
CA PHE A 62 5.91 -10.63 -10.84
C PHE A 62 5.19 -11.44 -11.92
N CYS A 63 3.93 -11.10 -12.19
CA CYS A 63 3.26 -11.52 -13.41
C CYS A 63 3.76 -10.71 -14.62
N THR A 64 3.48 -11.17 -15.83
CA THR A 64 3.90 -10.55 -17.09
C THR A 64 3.63 -9.04 -17.15
N LYS A 65 2.42 -8.62 -16.74
CA LYS A 65 2.01 -7.20 -16.69
C LYS A 65 2.92 -6.38 -15.77
N HIS A 66 3.12 -6.83 -14.54
CA HIS A 66 3.91 -6.09 -13.56
C HIS A 66 5.40 -6.16 -13.83
N LEU A 67 5.89 -7.22 -14.47
CA LEU A 67 7.26 -7.29 -14.94
C LEU A 67 7.52 -6.25 -16.05
N ARG A 68 6.62 -6.12 -17.03
CA ARG A 68 6.70 -5.08 -18.07
C ARG A 68 6.70 -3.68 -17.47
N LEU A 69 5.78 -3.39 -16.56
CA LEU A 69 5.72 -2.09 -15.88
C LEU A 69 6.99 -1.80 -15.08
N SER A 70 7.53 -2.80 -14.38
CA SER A 70 8.77 -2.63 -13.60
C SER A 70 9.97 -2.36 -14.51
N ARG A 71 10.04 -3.01 -15.68
CA ARG A 71 11.06 -2.72 -16.70
C ARG A 71 10.94 -1.30 -17.24
N VAL A 72 9.72 -0.83 -17.54
CA VAL A 72 9.49 0.55 -18.00
C VAL A 72 9.92 1.55 -16.94
N TYR A 73 9.54 1.33 -15.68
CA TYR A 73 9.94 2.20 -14.57
C TYR A 73 11.45 2.26 -14.40
N ASN A 74 12.13 1.11 -14.43
CA ASN A 74 13.59 1.05 -14.27
C ASN A 74 14.36 1.64 -15.44
N ARG A 75 13.81 1.67 -16.66
CA ARG A 75 14.43 2.32 -17.83
C ARG A 75 14.33 3.85 -17.80
N ARG A 76 13.40 4.41 -17.04
CA ARG A 76 13.20 5.86 -16.91
C ARG A 76 14.02 6.47 -15.77
N ARG A 77 14.96 5.70 -15.22
CA ARG A 77 15.81 6.06 -14.10
C ARG A 77 17.25 6.05 -14.57
#